data_AF-A0A8B9A3D6-F1
#
_entry.id   AF-A0A8B9A3D6-F1
#
_cell.length_a   1.000
_cell.length_b   1.000
_cell.length_c   1.000
_cell.angle_alpha   90.00
_cell.angle_beta   90.00
_cell.angle_gamma   90.00
#
_symmetry.space_group_name_H-M   'P 1'
#
loop_
_entity.id
_entity.type
_entity.pdbx_description
1 polymer ?
#
loop_
_entity_poly.entity_id
_entity_poly.type
_entity_poly.pdbx_seq_one_letter_code
_entity_poly.pdbx_strand_id
1 'polypeptide(L)'
;MTDAEPSSATSADSSCAAVCSTSATAAEASPPLSSVCSACGGPTASISSPPPWTDAYNLLACRPIRTPAINAPTQTNTHHPRPRPPAPPRPPVTPPYHFETPTKRISSPDDIRRFHSSAAGRHFPGFVAALSHSVRGRKISDPVPPLPQTVTSLLSLLQALTSWIDDYHFLPFIFGSAHLIDHKYMKPKSIHNQDILDNFSHEYMYLACVAFVKKVKKGVFAEHSPMLDDISAVPTWSKVNSGMLKIYKAEVLEKVPIMQHFVFGSLIKWQAKR
;
A
#
# COMPACT_ATOMS: atom_id res chain seq x y z
N MET A 1 -55.24 42.17 -34.86
CA MET A 1 -54.29 43.30 -34.71
C MET A 1 -53.11 42.77 -33.91
N THR A 2 -52.04 42.25 -34.47
CA THR A 2 -51.52 42.04 -35.84
C THR A 2 -50.37 41.06 -35.58
N ASP A 3 -50.36 39.83 -36.12
CA ASP A 3 -49.79 39.43 -37.43
C ASP A 3 -48.29 39.81 -37.53
N ALA A 4 -47.32 39.02 -37.99
CA ALA A 4 -47.23 37.67 -38.55
C ALA A 4 -45.71 37.33 -38.71
N GLU A 5 -45.36 36.04 -38.83
CA GLU A 5 -44.17 35.55 -39.60
C GLU A 5 -44.40 35.81 -41.13
N PRO A 6 -43.58 35.42 -42.15
CA PRO A 6 -42.51 34.39 -42.24
C PRO A 6 -41.36 34.68 -43.27
N SER A 7 -40.60 33.61 -43.63
CA SER A 7 -40.00 33.32 -44.97
C SER A 7 -38.60 33.88 -45.27
N SER A 8 -37.67 33.24 -46.00
CA SER A 8 -37.57 31.96 -46.74
C SER A 8 -36.13 31.90 -47.31
N ALA A 9 -35.39 30.78 -47.21
CA ALA A 9 -35.22 29.71 -48.22
C ALA A 9 -34.34 30.04 -49.44
N THR A 10 -33.39 29.12 -49.73
CA THR A 10 -33.01 28.48 -51.03
C THR A 10 -31.56 28.00 -50.94
N SER A 11 -31.11 26.84 -51.43
CA SER A 11 -31.73 25.67 -52.09
C SER A 11 -30.62 24.63 -52.35
N ALA A 12 -30.95 23.34 -52.20
CA ALA A 12 -30.71 22.22 -53.14
C ALA A 12 -29.26 21.92 -53.64
N ASP A 13 -28.80 20.69 -53.89
CA ASP A 13 -29.47 19.39 -54.00
C ASP A 13 -28.45 18.24 -54.10
N SER A 14 -28.99 17.02 -54.04
CA SER A 14 -28.51 15.77 -54.67
C SER A 14 -27.75 14.73 -53.81
N SER A 15 -28.55 13.89 -53.14
CA SER A 15 -28.77 12.45 -53.46
C SER A 15 -27.56 11.60 -53.86
N CYS A 16 -27.26 10.51 -53.14
CA CYS A 16 -27.89 9.19 -53.39
C CYS A 16 -27.37 8.12 -52.40
N ALA A 17 -28.24 7.19 -52.02
CA ALA A 17 -27.96 6.08 -51.11
C ALA A 17 -27.45 4.84 -51.86
N ALA A 18 -26.57 4.04 -51.24
CA ALA A 18 -26.49 2.59 -51.48
C ALA A 18 -25.67 1.87 -50.39
N VAL A 19 -26.17 0.68 -50.06
CA VAL A 19 -25.76 -0.27 -49.02
C VAL A 19 -24.87 -1.36 -49.63
N CYS A 20 -23.78 -1.79 -48.97
CA CYS A 20 -23.38 -3.21 -48.80
C CYS A 20 -21.95 -3.39 -48.23
N SER A 21 -21.89 -4.06 -47.08
CA SER A 21 -21.15 -5.30 -46.77
C SER A 21 -19.70 -5.57 -47.24
N THR A 22 -18.92 -6.01 -46.24
CA THR A 22 -17.85 -7.05 -46.23
C THR A 22 -16.40 -6.76 -46.68
N SER A 23 -15.50 -6.93 -45.69
CA SER A 23 -14.24 -7.70 -45.71
C SER A 23 -12.92 -7.10 -46.27
N ALA A 24 -11.95 -7.02 -45.33
CA ALA A 24 -10.54 -7.44 -45.41
C ALA A 24 -9.49 -6.70 -46.29
N THR A 25 -8.48 -6.21 -45.56
CA THR A 25 -7.01 -6.19 -45.83
C THR A 25 -6.38 -5.31 -46.90
N ALA A 26 -5.44 -4.46 -46.42
CA ALA A 26 -4.09 -4.10 -46.92
C ALA A 26 -3.88 -2.58 -46.77
N ALA A 27 -3.24 -2.10 -45.70
CA ALA A 27 -1.79 -1.89 -45.59
C ALA A 27 -1.27 -0.78 -46.52
N GLU A 28 -1.18 0.45 -45.99
CA GLU A 28 -0.30 1.49 -46.52
C GLU A 28 0.35 2.27 -45.35
N ALA A 29 1.68 2.31 -45.39
CA ALA A 29 2.55 2.63 -44.28
C ALA A 29 2.86 4.13 -44.19
N SER A 30 2.89 4.67 -42.97
CA SER A 30 3.50 5.96 -42.61
C SER A 30 4.71 5.70 -41.70
N PRO A 31 5.78 6.52 -41.75
CA PRO A 31 7.11 6.14 -41.31
C PRO A 31 7.24 6.12 -39.78
N PRO A 32 8.08 5.26 -39.19
CA PRO A 32 8.27 5.26 -37.75
C PRO A 32 9.23 6.39 -37.34
N LEU A 33 8.80 7.17 -36.33
CA LEU A 33 9.68 8.02 -35.54
C LEU A 33 10.70 7.14 -34.79
N SER A 34 11.87 6.94 -35.39
CA SER A 34 13.00 6.27 -34.73
C SER A 34 13.66 7.21 -33.72
N SER A 35 13.29 7.14 -32.44
CA SER A 35 14.01 7.81 -31.37
C SER A 35 15.23 6.98 -30.96
N VAL A 36 16.35 7.23 -31.63
CA VAL A 36 17.66 6.63 -31.33
C VAL A 36 18.43 7.54 -30.37
N CYS A 37 19.14 6.96 -29.40
CA CYS A 37 19.99 7.71 -28.48
C CYS A 37 21.22 8.29 -29.23
N SER A 38 21.38 9.61 -29.22
CA SER A 38 22.45 10.33 -29.94
C SER A 38 23.89 10.03 -29.47
N ALA A 39 24.07 9.23 -28.41
CA ALA A 39 25.37 8.86 -27.87
C ALA A 39 25.81 7.42 -28.22
N CYS A 40 24.90 6.50 -28.55
CA CYS A 40 25.26 5.09 -28.77
C CYS A 40 24.45 4.33 -29.84
N GLY A 41 23.47 4.97 -30.49
CA GLY A 41 22.78 4.33 -31.61
C GLY A 41 21.81 3.19 -31.25
N GLY A 42 21.61 2.89 -29.95
CA GLY A 42 20.76 1.79 -29.49
C GLY A 42 19.26 2.11 -29.48
N PRO A 43 18.37 1.11 -29.64
CA PRO A 43 16.92 1.29 -29.58
C PRO A 43 16.47 1.63 -28.15
N THR A 44 15.59 2.64 -28.04
CA THR A 44 14.99 3.05 -26.77
C THR A 44 13.94 2.01 -26.35
N ALA A 45 14.22 1.23 -25.31
CA ALA A 45 13.23 0.33 -24.72
C ALA A 45 12.05 1.17 -24.19
N SER A 46 10.90 1.05 -24.84
CA SER A 46 9.62 1.48 -24.27
C SER A 46 9.51 0.87 -22.88
N ILE A 47 9.32 1.70 -21.86
CA ILE A 47 9.04 1.28 -20.49
C ILE A 47 7.76 0.45 -20.54
N SER A 48 7.91 -0.88 -20.62
CA SER A 48 6.83 -1.81 -20.36
C SER A 48 6.33 -1.52 -18.96
N SER A 49 5.05 -1.21 -18.86
CA SER A 49 4.34 -1.06 -17.59
C SER A 49 4.70 -2.21 -16.65
N PRO A 50 4.82 -1.99 -15.33
CA PRO A 50 5.02 -3.10 -14.41
C PRO A 50 3.90 -4.14 -14.62
N PRO A 51 4.19 -5.45 -14.50
CA PRO A 51 3.20 -6.47 -14.79
C PRO A 51 1.94 -6.23 -13.95
N PRO A 52 0.74 -6.41 -14.52
CA PRO A 52 -0.49 -6.38 -13.75
C PRO A 52 -0.38 -7.40 -12.61
N TRP A 53 -0.88 -7.02 -11.43
CA TRP A 53 -1.03 -7.95 -10.32
C TRP A 53 -1.96 -9.08 -10.79
N THR A 54 -1.42 -10.27 -11.03
CA THR A 54 -2.24 -11.44 -11.32
C THR A 54 -2.99 -11.83 -10.06
N ASP A 55 -4.32 -11.72 -10.11
CA ASP A 55 -5.32 -12.24 -9.17
C ASP A 55 -5.27 -13.78 -9.10
N ALA A 56 -4.14 -14.33 -8.66
CA ALA A 56 -3.92 -15.77 -8.66
C ALA A 56 -3.62 -16.33 -7.28
N TYR A 57 -4.18 -15.76 -6.21
CA TYR A 57 -4.45 -16.47 -4.96
C TYR A 57 -5.66 -15.83 -4.28
N ASN A 58 -6.83 -16.44 -4.48
CA ASN A 58 -8.11 -16.06 -3.87
C ASN A 58 -7.96 -15.73 -2.37
N LEU A 59 -8.38 -14.54 -1.97
CA LEU A 59 -8.49 -14.05 -0.57
C LEU A 59 -9.61 -14.75 0.24
N LEU A 60 -10.13 -15.88 -0.25
CA LEU A 60 -11.15 -16.72 0.41
C LEU A 60 -10.57 -18.03 0.99
N ALA A 61 -9.25 -18.21 1.00
CA ALA A 61 -8.62 -19.43 1.49
C ALA A 61 -8.28 -19.45 3.00
N CYS A 62 -8.62 -18.41 3.76
CA CYS A 62 -8.63 -18.51 5.22
C CYS A 62 -9.95 -19.17 5.68
N ARG A 63 -10.04 -20.49 5.55
CA ARG A 63 -11.04 -21.33 6.21
C ARG A 63 -10.40 -22.09 7.39
N PRO A 64 -11.16 -22.38 8.46
CA PRO A 64 -10.63 -22.97 9.70
C PRO A 64 -10.01 -24.36 9.44
N ILE A 65 -8.75 -24.54 9.83
CA ILE A 65 -7.93 -25.72 9.52
C ILE A 65 -8.25 -26.86 10.50
N ARG A 66 -9.16 -27.75 10.10
CA ARG A 66 -9.12 -29.18 10.47
C ARG A 66 -9.00 -29.99 9.17
N THR A 67 -7.79 -30.16 8.64
CA THR A 67 -7.38 -31.26 7.75
C THR A 67 -5.88 -31.18 7.49
N PRO A 68 -5.19 -32.31 7.23
CA PRO A 68 -3.73 -32.38 7.19
C PRO A 68 -3.17 -31.89 5.86
N ALA A 69 -2.01 -31.23 5.92
CA ALA A 69 -1.32 -30.67 4.76
C ALA A 69 -0.58 -31.74 3.93
N ILE A 70 -0.70 -31.67 2.60
CA ILE A 70 0.12 -32.42 1.64
C ILE A 70 1.37 -31.60 1.31
N ASN A 71 2.54 -32.25 1.35
CA ASN A 71 3.85 -31.64 1.07
C ASN A 71 4.01 -31.30 -0.42
N ALA A 72 4.49 -30.09 -0.72
CA ALA A 72 4.98 -29.70 -2.04
C ALA A 72 6.47 -29.31 -1.97
N PRO A 73 7.27 -29.59 -3.02
CA PRO A 73 8.72 -29.63 -2.93
C PRO A 73 9.38 -28.24 -2.87
N THR A 74 10.42 -28.16 -2.05
CA THR A 74 11.21 -26.97 -1.75
C THR A 74 12.23 -26.71 -2.87
N GLN A 75 12.14 -25.57 -3.57
CA GLN A 75 13.29 -24.99 -4.27
C GLN A 75 13.74 -23.72 -3.55
N THR A 76 14.90 -23.81 -2.90
CA THR A 76 15.61 -22.71 -2.27
C THR A 76 16.45 -21.99 -3.32
N ASN A 77 15.98 -20.83 -3.79
CA ASN A 77 16.84 -19.84 -4.43
C ASN A 77 16.90 -18.58 -3.56
N THR A 78 18.06 -18.38 -2.95
CA THR A 78 18.38 -17.31 -2.01
C THR A 78 18.67 -16.02 -2.79
N HIS A 79 17.63 -15.28 -3.18
CA HIS A 79 17.81 -13.95 -3.75
C HIS A 79 18.06 -12.92 -2.64
N HIS A 80 19.32 -12.49 -2.50
CA HIS A 80 19.69 -11.31 -1.70
C HIS A 80 19.05 -10.04 -2.30
N PRO A 81 18.27 -9.24 -1.54
CA PRO A 81 17.71 -7.99 -2.05
C PRO A 81 18.82 -6.95 -2.24
N ARG A 82 18.91 -6.36 -3.43
CA ARG A 82 19.76 -5.18 -3.69
C ARG A 82 19.33 -3.98 -2.81
N PRO A 83 20.28 -3.13 -2.37
CA PRO A 83 19.96 -1.86 -1.73
C PRO A 83 19.03 -1.02 -2.62
N ARG A 84 17.96 -0.48 -2.04
CA ARG A 84 17.05 0.43 -2.74
C ARG A 84 17.80 1.74 -3.04
N PRO A 85 17.75 2.27 -4.28
CA PRO A 85 18.34 3.57 -4.61
C PRO A 85 17.80 4.67 -3.69
N PRO A 86 18.61 5.69 -3.33
CA PRO A 86 18.13 6.87 -2.64
C PRO A 86 16.94 7.47 -3.38
N ALA A 87 15.91 7.89 -2.65
CA ALA A 87 14.81 8.62 -3.26
C ALA A 87 15.37 9.89 -3.92
N PRO A 88 14.93 10.24 -5.15
CA PRO A 88 15.37 11.46 -5.79
C PRO A 88 15.06 12.66 -4.89
N PRO A 89 15.91 13.70 -4.86
CA PRO A 89 15.67 14.92 -4.08
C PRO A 89 14.30 15.47 -4.42
N ARG A 90 13.42 15.60 -3.42
CA ARG A 90 12.16 16.29 -3.62
C ARG A 90 12.48 17.79 -3.75
N PRO A 91 11.95 18.49 -4.76
CA PRO A 91 12.16 19.92 -4.87
C PRO A 91 11.68 20.59 -3.56
N PRO A 92 12.48 21.50 -2.97
CA PRO A 92 12.07 22.21 -1.78
C PRO A 92 10.79 22.99 -2.08
N VAL A 93 9.79 22.89 -1.21
CA VAL A 93 8.60 23.73 -1.32
C VAL A 93 9.05 25.15 -1.02
N THR A 94 8.95 26.04 -1.99
CA THR A 94 9.31 27.45 -1.81
C THR A 94 8.07 28.27 -1.44
N PRO A 95 8.19 29.28 -0.58
CA PRO A 95 7.10 30.22 -0.31
C PRO A 95 6.62 30.91 -1.61
N PRO A 96 5.36 31.37 -1.65
CA PRO A 96 4.34 31.27 -0.61
C PRO A 96 3.76 29.84 -0.48
N TYR A 97 3.61 29.39 0.76
CA TYR A 97 2.99 28.10 1.04
C TYR A 97 1.47 28.22 0.98
N HIS A 98 0.84 27.48 0.07
CA HIS A 98 -0.61 27.40 -0.03
C HIS A 98 -1.09 26.11 0.64
N PHE A 99 -1.38 26.19 1.94
CA PHE A 99 -1.97 25.10 2.68
C PHE A 99 -3.50 25.20 2.70
N GLU A 100 -4.16 24.03 2.64
CA GLU A 100 -5.61 23.92 2.67
C GLU A 100 -6.01 23.01 3.83
N THR A 101 -7.11 23.36 4.52
CA THR A 101 -7.70 22.53 5.57
C THR A 101 -8.10 21.18 4.98
N PRO A 102 -7.58 20.05 5.50
CA PRO A 102 -7.92 18.73 4.98
C PRO A 102 -9.41 18.41 5.16
N THR A 103 -10.02 17.78 4.16
CA THR A 103 -11.45 17.44 4.14
C THR A 103 -11.68 15.98 3.75
N LYS A 104 -12.78 15.39 4.23
CA LYS A 104 -13.19 14.03 3.87
C LYS A 104 -13.64 13.99 2.41
N ARG A 105 -13.23 12.95 1.68
CA ARG A 105 -13.57 12.74 0.26
C ARG A 105 -14.01 11.32 -0.07
N ILE A 106 -13.72 10.34 0.78
CA ILE A 106 -14.10 8.94 0.58
C ILE A 106 -15.45 8.70 1.25
N SER A 107 -16.47 8.37 0.46
CA SER A 107 -17.78 7.91 0.98
C SER A 107 -18.25 6.60 0.35
N SER A 108 -17.54 6.10 -0.66
CA SER A 108 -17.91 4.91 -1.42
C SER A 108 -16.69 4.03 -1.77
N PRO A 109 -16.91 2.76 -2.15
CA PRO A 109 -15.84 1.91 -2.69
C PRO A 109 -15.20 2.47 -3.97
N ASP A 110 -15.95 3.21 -4.79
CA ASP A 110 -15.42 3.89 -5.97
C ASP A 110 -14.42 4.99 -5.62
N ASP A 111 -14.66 5.71 -4.53
CA ASP A 111 -13.73 6.73 -4.05
C ASP A 111 -12.41 6.11 -3.57
N ILE A 112 -12.45 4.93 -2.95
CA ILE A 112 -11.25 4.17 -2.60
C ILE A 112 -10.48 3.77 -3.87
N ARG A 113 -11.16 3.20 -4.87
CA ARG A 113 -10.53 2.84 -6.15
C ARG A 113 -9.87 4.06 -6.79
N ARG A 114 -10.57 5.18 -6.82
CA ARG A 114 -10.06 6.46 -7.31
C ARG A 114 -8.83 6.92 -6.53
N PHE A 115 -8.88 6.90 -5.20
CA PHE A 115 -7.73 7.23 -4.37
C PHE A 115 -6.54 6.33 -4.69
N HIS A 116 -6.71 5.01 -4.71
CA HIS A 116 -5.64 4.06 -5.01
C HIS A 116 -5.07 4.20 -6.42
N SER A 117 -5.88 4.68 -7.38
CA SER A 117 -5.40 5.01 -8.72
C SER A 117 -4.58 6.31 -8.78
N SER A 118 -4.70 7.20 -7.78
CA SER A 118 -3.98 8.48 -7.74
C SER A 118 -2.50 8.32 -7.37
N ALA A 119 -1.68 9.33 -7.66
CA ALA A 119 -0.27 9.31 -7.28
C ALA A 119 -0.06 9.15 -5.76
N ALA A 120 -0.87 9.84 -4.94
CA ALA A 120 -0.79 9.73 -3.49
C ALA A 120 -1.21 8.34 -3.00
N GLY A 121 -2.30 7.78 -3.52
CA GLY A 121 -2.78 6.46 -3.13
C GLY A 121 -1.85 5.32 -3.54
N ARG A 122 -1.19 5.42 -4.71
CA ARG A 122 -0.15 4.43 -5.10
C ARG A 122 1.08 4.48 -4.20
N HIS A 123 1.45 5.65 -3.71
CA HIS A 123 2.64 5.82 -2.88
C HIS A 123 2.40 5.50 -1.39
N PHE A 124 1.17 5.64 -0.89
CA PHE A 124 0.89 5.47 0.53
C PHE A 124 1.23 4.06 1.08
N PRO A 125 0.81 2.94 0.45
CA PRO A 125 1.27 1.61 0.85
C PRO A 125 2.79 1.44 0.72
N GLY A 126 3.38 2.06 -0.32
CA GLY A 126 4.83 2.05 -0.54
C GLY A 126 5.61 2.75 0.56
N PHE A 127 5.06 3.82 1.14
CA PHE A 127 5.63 4.51 2.29
C PHE A 127 5.61 3.62 3.53
N VAL A 128 4.48 2.97 3.84
CA VAL A 128 4.39 2.01 4.96
C VAL A 128 5.36 0.85 4.78
N ALA A 129 5.45 0.28 3.58
CA ALA A 129 6.39 -0.79 3.28
C ALA A 129 7.86 -0.32 3.38
N ALA A 130 8.17 0.91 2.98
CA ALA A 130 9.51 1.48 3.10
C ALA A 130 9.90 1.68 4.57
N LEU A 131 8.99 2.19 5.42
CA LEU A 131 9.20 2.29 6.85
C LEU A 131 9.41 0.90 7.48
N SER A 132 8.54 -0.06 7.17
CA SER A 132 8.69 -1.44 7.60
C SER A 132 10.03 -2.04 7.21
N HIS A 133 10.52 -1.75 6.00
CA HIS A 133 11.83 -2.24 5.57
C HIS A 133 12.99 -1.58 6.29
N SER A 134 12.88 -0.28 6.61
CA SER A 134 13.93 0.49 7.28
C SER A 134 14.27 -0.01 8.69
N VAL A 135 13.29 -0.63 9.36
CA VAL A 135 13.42 -1.19 10.71
C VAL A 135 13.73 -2.69 10.71
N ARG A 136 14.01 -3.28 9.54
CA ARG A 136 14.28 -4.72 9.43
C ARG A 136 15.50 -5.13 10.25
N GLY A 137 15.32 -6.12 11.13
CA GLY A 137 16.41 -6.68 11.93
C GLY A 137 16.99 -5.74 12.98
N ARG A 138 16.31 -4.61 13.27
CA ARG A 138 16.74 -3.62 14.26
C ARG A 138 15.91 -3.75 15.53
N LYS A 139 16.56 -3.56 16.68
CA LYS A 139 15.89 -3.46 17.99
C LYS A 139 15.43 -2.03 18.23
N ILE A 140 14.47 -1.87 19.15
CA ILE A 140 14.07 -0.55 19.64
C ILE A 140 15.26 0.14 20.34
N SER A 141 16.10 -0.61 21.06
CA SER A 141 17.27 -0.09 21.78
C SER A 141 18.47 0.19 20.89
N ASP A 142 18.44 -0.16 19.59
CA ASP A 142 19.59 0.04 18.72
C ASP A 142 19.95 1.54 18.65
N PRO A 143 21.24 1.90 18.71
CA PRO A 143 21.66 3.29 18.64
C PRO A 143 21.18 3.95 17.35
N VAL A 144 20.49 5.07 17.49
CA VAL A 144 20.08 5.90 16.36
C VAL A 144 21.08 7.05 16.23
N PRO A 145 21.57 7.37 15.01
CA PRO A 145 22.37 8.58 14.81
C PRO A 145 21.66 9.83 15.33
N PRO A 146 22.40 10.91 15.65
CA PRO A 146 21.82 12.16 16.10
C PRO A 146 20.66 12.57 15.20
N LEU A 147 19.47 12.67 15.81
CA LEU A 147 18.25 12.96 15.09
C LEU A 147 18.21 14.44 14.69
N PRO A 148 17.77 14.77 13.47
CA PRO A 148 17.52 16.17 13.11
C PRO A 148 16.55 16.81 14.10
N GLN A 149 16.72 18.09 14.39
CA GLN A 149 15.89 18.83 15.35
C GLN A 149 14.39 18.66 15.10
N THR A 150 13.98 18.59 13.83
CA THR A 150 12.60 18.31 13.42
C THR A 150 12.07 16.99 13.98
N VAL A 151 12.85 15.92 13.94
CA VAL A 151 12.45 14.61 14.46
C VAL A 151 12.38 14.63 15.98
N THR A 152 13.33 15.28 16.64
CA THR A 152 13.31 15.46 18.10
C THR A 152 12.06 16.23 18.55
N SER A 153 11.72 17.33 17.87
CA SER A 153 10.50 18.09 18.15
C SER A 153 9.22 17.27 17.93
N LEU A 154 9.19 16.44 16.87
CA LEU A 154 8.07 15.53 16.64
C LEU A 154 7.95 14.48 17.75
N LEU A 155 9.06 13.90 18.22
CA LEU A 155 9.05 12.96 19.34
C LEU A 155 8.51 13.61 20.61
N SER A 156 8.95 14.82 20.94
CA SER A 156 8.44 15.55 22.11
C SER A 156 6.94 15.82 22.02
N LEU A 157 6.44 16.19 20.84
CA LEU A 157 5.00 16.41 20.62
C LEU A 157 4.21 15.09 20.72
N LEU A 158 4.70 14.01 20.10
CA LEU A 158 4.05 12.71 20.17
C LEU A 158 3.99 12.21 21.60
N GLN A 159 5.05 12.38 22.39
CA GLN A 159 5.10 11.94 23.79
C GLN A 159 4.11 12.71 24.67
N ALA A 160 3.83 13.99 24.34
CA ALA A 160 2.76 14.76 25.00
C ALA A 160 1.33 14.27 24.61
N LEU A 161 1.17 13.67 23.42
CA LEU A 161 -0.11 13.17 22.91
C LEU A 161 -0.34 11.67 23.13
N THR A 162 0.69 10.90 23.50
CA THR A 162 0.66 9.42 23.59
C THR A 162 -0.24 8.92 24.73
N SER A 163 -0.63 9.79 25.67
CA SER A 163 -1.59 9.43 26.73
C SER A 163 -2.99 9.05 26.20
N TRP A 164 -3.31 9.31 24.93
CA TRP A 164 -4.70 9.26 24.41
C TRP A 164 -4.96 8.20 23.32
N ILE A 165 -4.01 7.33 22.99
CA ILE A 165 -4.18 6.37 21.87
C ILE A 165 -3.92 4.95 22.35
N ASP A 166 -4.97 4.22 22.77
CA ASP A 166 -4.81 2.87 23.33
C ASP A 166 -5.46 1.72 22.55
N ASP A 167 -6.31 1.96 21.53
CA ASP A 167 -7.25 0.89 21.19
C ASP A 167 -6.99 0.09 19.91
N TYR A 168 -6.36 0.61 18.86
CA TYR A 168 -6.23 -0.18 17.61
C TYR A 168 -4.98 0.16 16.80
N HIS A 169 -4.01 -0.76 16.80
CA HIS A 169 -2.74 -0.53 16.15
C HIS A 169 -2.33 -1.68 15.24
N PHE A 170 -2.65 -1.56 13.95
CA PHE A 170 -2.21 -2.52 12.93
C PHE A 170 -0.74 -2.31 12.53
N LEU A 171 -0.30 -1.05 12.42
CA LEU A 171 1.05 -0.68 11.98
C LEU A 171 2.17 -1.21 12.90
N PRO A 172 2.05 -1.19 14.23
CA PRO A 172 3.04 -1.80 15.12
C PRO A 172 3.27 -3.29 14.88
N PHE A 173 2.25 -4.06 14.47
CA PHE A 173 2.46 -5.46 14.09
C PHE A 173 3.19 -5.59 12.74
N ILE A 174 2.95 -4.69 11.78
CA ILE A 174 3.73 -4.65 10.52
C ILE A 174 5.20 -4.35 10.83
N PHE A 175 5.47 -3.22 11.50
CA PHE A 175 6.83 -2.77 11.76
C PHE A 175 7.55 -3.69 12.75
N GLY A 176 6.86 -4.15 13.79
CA GLY A 176 7.42 -5.09 14.77
C GLY A 176 7.77 -6.44 14.18
N SER A 177 6.96 -6.96 13.24
CA SER A 177 7.33 -8.21 12.54
C SER A 177 8.56 -8.02 11.66
N ALA A 178 8.81 -6.81 11.15
CA ALA A 178 10.02 -6.49 10.42
C ALA A 178 11.28 -6.48 11.31
N HIS A 179 11.19 -5.98 12.55
CA HIS A 179 12.30 -6.05 13.53
C HIS A 179 12.81 -7.49 13.71
N LEU A 180 11.90 -8.46 13.63
CA LEU A 180 12.16 -9.88 13.89
C LEU A 180 12.50 -10.70 12.63
N ILE A 181 12.53 -10.08 11.44
CA ILE A 181 12.95 -10.79 10.22
C ILE A 181 14.39 -11.26 10.38
N ASP A 182 14.63 -12.53 10.02
CA ASP A 182 15.91 -13.24 10.14
C ASP A 182 16.45 -13.38 11.57
N HIS A 183 15.61 -13.11 12.59
CA HIS A 183 16.00 -13.28 13.98
C HIS A 183 16.36 -14.75 14.27
N LYS A 184 17.52 -14.96 14.90
CA LYS A 184 18.15 -16.29 15.07
C LYS A 184 17.27 -17.26 15.86
N TYR A 185 16.76 -16.82 17.02
CA TYR A 185 16.07 -17.70 17.96
C TYR A 185 14.55 -17.46 18.04
N MET A 186 14.10 -16.21 18.13
CA MET A 186 12.67 -15.87 18.20
C MET A 186 11.98 -16.10 16.85
N LYS A 187 10.94 -16.94 16.85
CA LYS A 187 10.06 -17.24 15.71
C LYS A 187 8.65 -16.73 16.00
N PRO A 188 7.73 -16.66 15.01
CA PRO A 188 6.35 -16.23 15.28
C PRO A 188 5.67 -16.98 16.43
N LYS A 189 5.92 -18.29 16.56
CA LYS A 189 5.41 -19.12 17.67
C LYS A 189 5.94 -18.73 19.05
N SER A 190 7.06 -18.00 19.12
CA SER A 190 7.65 -17.53 20.39
C SER A 190 6.75 -16.58 21.17
N ILE A 191 5.72 -16.00 20.55
CA ILE A 191 4.74 -15.15 21.24
C ILE A 191 3.96 -15.89 22.34
N HIS A 192 3.96 -17.23 22.31
CA HIS A 192 3.33 -18.07 23.33
C HIS A 192 4.19 -18.31 24.56
N ASN A 193 5.49 -18.06 24.46
CA ASN A 193 6.41 -18.21 25.59
C ASN A 193 6.41 -16.92 26.42
N GLN A 194 5.96 -17.02 27.68
CA GLN A 194 5.85 -15.87 28.57
C GLN A 194 7.21 -15.26 28.93
N ASP A 195 8.23 -16.10 29.16
CA ASP A 195 9.59 -15.61 29.44
C ASP A 195 10.14 -14.78 28.27
N ILE A 196 9.85 -15.18 27.03
CA ILE A 196 10.26 -14.38 25.86
C ILE A 196 9.57 -13.01 25.86
N LEU A 197 8.28 -12.97 26.19
CA LEU A 197 7.55 -11.70 26.26
C LEU A 197 8.08 -10.80 27.38
N ASP A 198 8.31 -11.36 28.56
CA ASP A 198 8.76 -10.61 29.73
C ASP A 198 10.17 -10.03 29.52
N ASN A 199 11.06 -10.82 28.90
CA ASN A 199 12.45 -10.43 28.72
C ASN A 199 12.74 -9.62 27.43
N PHE A 200 11.88 -9.68 26.40
CA PHE A 200 12.20 -9.08 25.09
C PHE A 200 11.11 -8.17 24.52
N SER A 201 9.97 -7.99 25.20
CA SER A 201 8.91 -7.06 24.75
C SER A 201 9.38 -5.61 24.62
N HIS A 202 10.29 -5.16 25.48
CA HIS A 202 10.87 -3.81 25.42
C HIS A 202 11.82 -3.60 24.22
N GLU A 203 12.32 -4.68 23.64
CA GLU A 203 13.25 -4.64 22.50
C GLU A 203 12.54 -4.75 21.14
N TYR A 204 11.39 -5.42 21.10
CA TYR A 204 10.69 -5.76 19.87
C TYR A 204 9.21 -5.38 19.94
N MET A 205 8.81 -4.43 19.10
CA MET A 205 7.46 -3.87 19.10
C MET A 205 6.35 -4.90 18.91
N TYR A 206 6.56 -5.96 18.10
CA TYR A 206 5.55 -7.02 17.94
C TYR A 206 5.31 -7.76 19.27
N LEU A 207 6.39 -8.07 20.00
CA LEU A 207 6.32 -8.74 21.30
C LEU A 207 5.69 -7.81 22.34
N ALA A 208 6.02 -6.51 22.31
CA ALA A 208 5.37 -5.50 23.13
C ALA A 208 3.85 -5.47 22.91
N CYS A 209 3.39 -5.47 21.66
CA CYS A 209 1.96 -5.51 21.34
C CYS A 209 1.30 -6.80 21.84
N VAL A 210 1.91 -7.97 21.66
CA VAL A 210 1.35 -9.23 22.18
C VAL A 210 1.32 -9.26 23.71
N ALA A 211 2.39 -8.80 24.36
CA ALA A 211 2.46 -8.69 25.82
C ALA A 211 1.35 -7.78 26.36
N PHE A 212 1.11 -6.64 25.72
CA PHE A 212 -0.01 -5.76 26.04
C PHE A 212 -1.35 -6.46 25.89
N VAL A 213 -1.61 -7.12 24.75
CA VAL A 213 -2.86 -7.86 24.50
C VAL A 213 -3.11 -8.92 25.58
N LYS A 214 -2.10 -9.72 25.93
CA LYS A 214 -2.19 -10.73 27.01
C LYS A 214 -2.38 -10.11 28.40
N LYS A 215 -1.85 -8.91 28.62
CA LYS A 215 -2.05 -8.17 29.87
C LYS A 215 -3.50 -7.71 30.01
N VAL A 216 -4.08 -7.15 28.94
CA VAL A 216 -5.43 -6.54 28.96
C VAL A 216 -6.56 -7.55 28.76
N LYS A 217 -6.36 -8.60 27.96
CA LYS A 217 -7.33 -9.67 27.72
C LYS A 217 -6.95 -10.91 28.52
N LYS A 218 -7.85 -11.36 29.39
CA LYS A 218 -7.66 -12.56 30.22
C LYS A 218 -8.21 -13.80 29.51
N GLY A 219 -7.64 -14.97 29.81
CA GLY A 219 -8.06 -16.26 29.27
C GLY A 219 -7.05 -16.85 28.29
N VAL A 220 -7.48 -17.87 27.55
CA VAL A 220 -6.64 -18.55 26.56
C VAL A 220 -6.44 -17.64 25.35
N PHE A 221 -5.19 -17.45 24.93
CA PHE A 221 -4.84 -16.52 23.85
C PHE A 221 -5.59 -16.80 22.53
N ALA A 222 -5.72 -18.07 22.18
CA ALA A 222 -6.45 -18.52 20.99
C ALA A 222 -7.95 -18.14 21.03
N GLU A 223 -8.55 -17.99 22.21
CA GLU A 223 -9.98 -17.64 22.33
C GLU A 223 -10.21 -16.15 22.16
N HIS A 224 -9.43 -15.31 22.83
CA HIS A 224 -9.62 -13.85 22.80
C HIS A 224 -8.84 -13.15 21.68
N SER A 225 -7.92 -13.84 21.02
CA SER A 225 -7.08 -13.30 19.94
C SER A 225 -6.73 -14.36 18.87
N PRO A 226 -7.75 -15.04 18.29
CA PRO A 226 -7.56 -16.16 17.36
C PRO A 226 -6.71 -15.79 16.13
N MET A 227 -6.87 -14.59 15.58
CA MET A 227 -6.08 -14.16 14.42
C MET A 227 -4.58 -14.07 14.72
N LEU A 228 -4.20 -13.55 15.90
CA LEU A 228 -2.79 -13.48 16.29
C LEU A 228 -2.24 -14.86 16.61
N ASP A 229 -3.08 -15.74 17.17
CA ASP A 229 -2.74 -17.14 17.42
C ASP A 229 -2.47 -17.89 16.11
N ASP A 230 -3.36 -17.76 15.12
CA ASP A 230 -3.19 -18.36 13.79
C ASP A 230 -1.93 -17.85 13.08
N ILE A 231 -1.68 -16.53 13.14
CA ILE A 231 -0.48 -15.94 12.54
C ILE A 231 0.81 -16.47 13.20
N SER A 232 0.75 -16.84 14.49
CA SER A 232 1.91 -17.41 15.20
C SER A 232 2.36 -18.75 14.63
N ALA A 233 1.49 -19.47 13.91
CA ALA A 233 1.81 -20.73 13.24
C ALA A 233 2.62 -20.53 11.94
N VAL A 234 2.69 -19.30 11.41
CA VAL A 234 3.48 -18.99 10.22
C VAL A 234 4.97 -19.23 10.51
N PRO A 235 5.73 -19.92 9.64
CA PRO A 235 7.07 -20.40 9.98
C PRO A 235 8.13 -19.31 10.13
N THR A 236 7.94 -18.15 9.49
CA THR A 236 8.97 -17.10 9.41
C THR A 236 8.38 -15.71 9.54
N TRP A 237 9.10 -14.81 10.21
CA TRP A 237 8.72 -13.40 10.32
C TRP A 237 8.63 -12.66 8.98
N SER A 238 9.42 -13.04 7.98
CA SER A 238 9.31 -12.48 6.63
C SER A 238 7.93 -12.76 5.99
N LYS A 239 7.41 -13.98 6.16
CA LYS A 239 6.05 -14.33 5.73
C LYS A 239 4.98 -13.63 6.56
N VAL A 240 5.16 -13.53 7.88
CA VAL A 240 4.26 -12.76 8.76
C VAL A 240 4.17 -11.31 8.30
N ASN A 241 5.31 -10.63 8.13
CA ASN A 241 5.36 -9.24 7.70
C ASN A 241 4.70 -9.03 6.32
N SER A 242 4.98 -9.92 5.36
CA SER A 242 4.35 -9.89 4.04
C SER A 242 2.84 -10.10 4.10
N GLY A 243 2.37 -11.03 4.95
CA GLY A 243 0.95 -11.28 5.19
C GLY A 243 0.27 -10.07 5.85
N MET A 244 0.87 -9.50 6.88
CA MET A 244 0.36 -8.30 7.57
C MET A 244 0.24 -7.12 6.62
N LEU A 245 1.19 -6.88 5.72
CA LEU A 245 1.07 -5.82 4.70
C LEU A 245 -0.14 -6.03 3.77
N LYS A 246 -0.44 -7.28 3.40
CA LYS A 246 -1.61 -7.62 2.57
C LYS A 246 -2.92 -7.41 3.34
N ILE A 247 -2.97 -7.85 4.60
CA ILE A 247 -4.13 -7.66 5.47
C ILE A 247 -4.34 -6.16 5.71
N TYR A 248 -3.30 -5.37 5.95
CA TYR A 248 -3.41 -3.91 6.08
C TYR A 248 -4.06 -3.27 4.85
N LYS A 249 -3.63 -3.69 3.66
CA LYS A 249 -4.24 -3.19 2.43
C LYS A 249 -5.74 -3.54 2.36
N ALA A 250 -6.09 -4.81 2.54
CA ALA A 250 -7.46 -5.30 2.37
C ALA A 250 -8.41 -4.85 3.50
N GLU A 251 -7.95 -4.90 4.74
CA GLU A 251 -8.77 -4.69 5.94
C GLU A 251 -8.70 -3.27 6.48
N VAL A 252 -7.77 -2.43 6.00
CA VAL A 252 -7.69 -1.00 6.38
C VAL A 252 -7.90 -0.12 5.16
N LEU A 253 -7.01 -0.21 4.16
CA LEU A 253 -7.00 0.73 3.04
C LEU A 253 -8.15 0.52 2.04
N GLU A 254 -8.74 -0.67 2.01
CA GLU A 254 -9.86 -1.00 1.11
C GLU A 254 -11.22 -0.99 1.81
N LYS A 255 -11.28 -0.65 3.11
CA LYS A 255 -12.54 -0.57 3.88
C LYS A 255 -13.06 0.86 3.99
N VAL A 256 -14.22 1.11 3.39
CA VAL A 256 -14.91 2.42 3.45
C VAL A 256 -15.14 2.90 4.90
N PRO A 257 -15.60 2.06 5.85
CA PRO A 257 -15.81 2.53 7.23
C PRO A 257 -14.56 3.09 7.91
N ILE A 258 -13.37 2.67 7.45
CA ILE A 258 -12.09 3.15 7.95
C ILE A 258 -11.60 4.34 7.11
N MET A 259 -11.51 4.15 5.79
CA MET A 259 -10.94 5.15 4.88
C MET A 259 -11.79 6.40 4.70
N GLN A 260 -13.08 6.38 5.06
CA GLN A 260 -13.92 7.59 5.08
C GLN A 260 -13.38 8.69 6.01
N HIS A 261 -12.56 8.30 7.01
CA HIS A 261 -11.90 9.24 7.92
C HIS A 261 -10.58 9.80 7.37
N PHE A 262 -10.08 9.27 6.25
CA PHE A 262 -8.90 9.79 5.59
C PHE A 262 -9.22 11.15 4.94
N VAL A 263 -8.41 12.16 5.23
CA VAL A 263 -8.62 13.54 4.79
C VAL A 263 -7.61 13.95 3.72
N PHE A 264 -8.05 14.85 2.84
CA PHE A 264 -7.30 15.32 1.67
C PHE A 264 -7.18 16.84 1.71
N GLY A 265 -6.00 17.35 1.40
CA GLY A 265 -5.69 18.78 1.37
C GLY A 265 -4.56 19.08 0.40
N SER A 266 -3.77 20.13 0.65
CA SER A 266 -2.72 20.53 -0.28
C SER A 266 -1.54 19.54 -0.37
N LEU A 267 -1.26 18.78 0.71
CA LEU A 267 -0.18 17.78 0.78
C LEU A 267 -0.57 16.43 0.13
N ILE A 268 -1.76 15.92 0.46
CA ILE A 268 -2.33 14.71 -0.15
C ILE A 268 -3.59 15.14 -0.91
N LYS A 269 -3.40 15.41 -2.20
CA LYS A 269 -4.44 15.98 -3.06
C LYS A 269 -5.46 14.93 -3.49
N TRP A 270 -6.72 15.31 -3.47
CA TRP A 270 -7.81 14.56 -4.10
C TRP A 270 -7.79 14.83 -5.62
N GLN A 271 -7.53 13.81 -6.44
CA GLN A 271 -7.53 14.00 -7.89
C GLN A 271 -8.95 14.05 -8.43
N ALA A 272 -9.33 15.15 -9.08
CA ALA A 272 -10.61 15.31 -9.79
C ALA A 272 -10.84 14.19 -10.83
N LYS A 273 -12.09 13.79 -11.09
CA LYS A 273 -12.40 12.88 -12.20
C LYS A 273 -12.00 13.63 -13.49
N ARG A 274 -11.19 13.00 -14.33
CA ARG A 274 -11.01 13.44 -15.73
C ARG A 274 -12.22 13.01 -16.54
#